data_AF-T0DJF1-F1
#
_entry.id   AF-T0DJF1-F1
#
_cell.length_a   1.000
_cell.length_b   1.000
_cell.length_c   1.000
_cell.angle_alpha   90.00
_cell.angle_beta   90.00
_cell.angle_gamma   90.00
#
_symmetry.space_group_name_H-M   'P 1'
#
loop_
_entity.id
_entity.type
_entity.pdbx_description
1 polymer ?
#
loop_
_entity_poly.entity_id
_entity_poly.type
_entity_poly.pdbx_seq_one_letter_code
_entity_poly.pdbx_strand_id
1 'polypeptide(L)'
;MKNRYLFIILVLSIFAAYFLVEKDEQKEVALINQKRSILSFSTYGKINSISVAGNTIIVKDAIEENLNLFYDELQKLKVDRILESEEVNEDLLKFDGAETITFNFANGKIVSFMVGKKIELNQSFYLAVVDGAKTTWLIARFETAFPADAKDKNRDRSSIPYEKFREVLQTPKEFFFTELKK
;
A
#
# COMPACT_ATOMS: atom_id res chain seq x y z
N MET A 1 -4.95 37.21 -46.52
CA MET A 1 -3.97 36.19 -46.08
C MET A 1 -3.78 36.09 -44.55
N LYS A 2 -3.92 37.18 -43.76
CA LYS A 2 -3.80 37.16 -42.27
C LYS A 2 -4.73 36.15 -41.55
N ASN A 3 -5.97 35.96 -42.04
CA ASN A 3 -6.94 35.07 -41.37
C ASN A 3 -6.61 33.57 -41.50
N ARG A 4 -5.82 33.15 -42.49
CA ARG A 4 -5.41 31.75 -42.64
C ARG A 4 -4.39 31.32 -41.59
N TYR A 5 -3.45 32.21 -41.23
CA TYR A 5 -2.47 31.94 -40.17
C TYR A 5 -3.14 31.87 -38.80
N LEU A 6 -4.12 32.74 -38.53
CA LEU A 6 -4.91 32.68 -37.30
C LEU A 6 -5.68 31.37 -37.17
N PHE A 7 -6.24 30.86 -38.28
CA PHE A 7 -6.92 29.57 -38.29
C PHE A 7 -5.97 28.39 -38.03
N ILE A 8 -4.77 28.41 -38.62
CA ILE A 8 -3.75 27.37 -38.38
C ILE A 8 -3.28 27.39 -36.92
N ILE A 9 -3.04 28.56 -36.34
CA ILE A 9 -2.66 28.70 -34.93
C ILE A 9 -3.79 28.20 -34.02
N LEU A 10 -5.04 28.50 -34.33
CA LEU A 10 -6.20 28.02 -33.59
C LEU A 10 -6.32 26.49 -33.61
N VAL A 11 -6.16 25.88 -34.78
CA VAL A 11 -6.20 24.41 -34.91
C VAL A 11 -5.05 23.76 -34.15
N LEU A 12 -3.84 24.31 -34.24
CA LEU A 12 -2.68 23.79 -33.49
C LEU A 12 -2.85 23.91 -31.98
N SER A 13 -3.47 24.99 -31.48
CA SER A 13 -3.71 25.18 -30.05
C SER A 13 -4.82 24.28 -29.52
N ILE A 14 -5.88 24.02 -30.29
CA ILE A 14 -6.90 23.01 -29.96
C ILE A 14 -6.27 21.61 -29.92
N PHE A 15 -5.42 21.28 -30.90
CA PHE A 15 -4.75 19.98 -30.97
C PHE A 15 -3.77 19.79 -29.81
N ALA A 16 -3.01 20.83 -29.45
CA ALA A 16 -2.11 20.80 -28.30
C ALA A 16 -2.86 20.65 -26.97
N ALA A 17 -4.00 21.35 -26.81
CA ALA A 17 -4.84 21.21 -25.63
C ALA A 17 -5.44 19.80 -25.51
N TYR A 18 -5.95 19.24 -26.60
CA TYR A 18 -6.47 17.88 -26.64
C TYR A 18 -5.40 16.84 -26.27
N PHE A 19 -4.20 16.95 -26.87
CA PHE A 19 -3.09 16.04 -26.61
C PHE A 19 -2.57 16.13 -25.16
N LEU A 20 -2.59 17.33 -24.55
CA LEU A 20 -2.23 17.50 -23.14
C LEU A 20 -3.24 16.81 -22.21
N VAL A 21 -4.54 16.99 -22.47
CA VAL A 21 -5.60 16.34 -21.69
C VAL A 21 -5.51 14.81 -21.81
N GLU A 22 -5.38 14.29 -23.02
CA GLU A 22 -5.27 12.84 -23.24
C GLU A 22 -4.01 12.25 -22.57
N LYS A 23 -2.88 12.97 -22.63
CA LYS A 23 -1.65 12.56 -21.94
C LYS A 23 -1.80 12.56 -20.42
N ASP A 24 -2.50 13.54 -19.86
CA ASP A 24 -2.72 13.63 -18.41
C ASP A 24 -3.73 12.57 -17.92
N GLU A 25 -4.79 12.29 -18.69
CA GLU A 25 -5.70 11.17 -18.43
C GLU A 25 -4.98 9.81 -18.49
N GLN A 26 -4.12 9.60 -19.49
CA GLN A 26 -3.31 8.38 -19.58
C GLN A 26 -2.34 8.22 -18.41
N LYS A 27 -1.73 9.31 -17.94
CA LYS A 27 -0.89 9.30 -16.73
C LYS A 27 -1.70 8.96 -15.48
N GLU A 28 -2.90 9.50 -15.34
CA GLU A 28 -3.76 9.23 -14.20
C GLU A 28 -4.18 7.75 -14.16
N VAL A 29 -4.60 7.20 -15.30
CA VAL A 29 -4.92 5.78 -15.44
C VAL A 29 -3.70 4.89 -15.16
N ALA A 30 -2.52 5.27 -15.66
CA ALA A 30 -1.27 4.56 -15.37
C ALA A 30 -0.92 4.58 -13.88
N LEU A 31 -1.08 5.73 -13.20
CA LEU A 31 -0.88 5.87 -11.76
C LEU A 31 -1.86 5.01 -10.96
N ILE A 32 -3.14 4.99 -11.33
CA ILE A 32 -4.15 4.16 -10.66
C ILE A 32 -3.81 2.67 -10.81
N ASN A 33 -3.43 2.25 -12.02
CA ASN A 33 -3.03 0.87 -12.28
C ASN A 33 -1.75 0.49 -11.51
N GLN A 34 -0.77 1.41 -11.44
CA GLN A 34 0.45 1.21 -10.67
C GLN A 34 0.16 1.07 -9.17
N LYS A 35 -0.69 1.94 -8.60
CA LYS A 35 -1.12 1.86 -7.19
C LYS A 35 -1.78 0.52 -6.87
N ARG A 36 -2.65 0.03 -7.76
CA ARG A 36 -3.32 -1.28 -7.62
C ARG A 36 -2.34 -2.45 -7.76
N SER A 37 -1.39 -2.35 -8.67
CA SER A 37 -0.40 -3.41 -8.92
C SER A 37 0.57 -3.61 -7.75
N ILE A 38 0.98 -2.54 -7.06
CA ILE A 38 1.98 -2.64 -5.98
C ILE A 38 1.52 -3.54 -4.84
N LEU A 39 0.22 -3.52 -4.50
CA LEU A 39 -0.38 -4.34 -3.45
C LEU A 39 -1.03 -5.63 -3.98
N SER A 40 -0.95 -5.92 -5.27
CA SER A 40 -1.59 -7.08 -5.88
C SER A 40 -0.72 -8.33 -5.75
N PHE A 41 -0.85 -9.04 -4.63
CA PHE A 41 -0.11 -10.29 -4.37
C PHE A 41 -0.31 -11.36 -5.46
N SER A 42 -1.47 -11.38 -6.11
CA SER A 42 -1.77 -12.32 -7.20
C SER A 42 -0.84 -12.16 -8.41
N THR A 43 -0.26 -10.98 -8.61
CA THR A 43 0.70 -10.73 -9.70
C THR A 43 2.07 -11.38 -9.44
N TYR A 44 2.39 -11.72 -8.19
CA TYR A 44 3.69 -12.27 -7.80
C TYR A 44 3.72 -13.80 -7.72
N GLY A 45 2.56 -14.45 -7.78
CA GLY A 45 2.41 -15.91 -7.77
C GLY A 45 1.88 -16.45 -6.45
N LYS A 46 2.04 -17.76 -6.22
CA LYS A 46 1.59 -18.42 -4.98
C LYS A 46 2.56 -18.12 -3.83
N ILE A 47 2.04 -17.65 -2.70
CA ILE A 47 2.80 -17.41 -1.48
C ILE A 47 3.15 -18.78 -0.87
N ASN A 48 4.43 -19.00 -0.57
CA ASN A 48 4.93 -20.19 0.09
C ASN A 48 5.04 -20.01 1.61
N SER A 49 5.55 -18.86 2.04
CA SER A 49 5.65 -18.52 3.47
C SER A 49 5.52 -17.02 3.71
N ILE A 50 5.02 -16.66 4.88
CA ILE A 50 4.91 -15.27 5.35
C ILE A 50 5.82 -15.12 6.57
N SER A 51 6.66 -14.09 6.60
CA SER A 51 7.42 -13.71 7.79
C SER A 51 6.81 -12.46 8.39
N VAL A 52 6.36 -12.54 9.64
CA VAL A 52 5.68 -11.45 10.35
C VAL A 52 6.19 -11.43 11.79
N ALA A 53 6.53 -10.24 12.32
CA ALA A 53 7.11 -10.08 13.66
C ALA A 53 8.30 -11.02 13.97
N GLY A 54 9.16 -11.29 12.97
CA GLY A 54 10.29 -12.22 13.10
C GLY A 54 9.95 -13.72 13.05
N ASN A 55 8.67 -14.08 12.95
CA ASN A 55 8.21 -15.46 12.82
C ASN A 55 7.96 -15.83 11.37
N THR A 56 8.40 -17.01 10.95
CA THR A 56 8.07 -17.57 9.63
C THR A 56 6.90 -18.54 9.73
N ILE A 57 5.87 -18.29 8.92
CA ILE A 57 4.66 -19.08 8.78
C ILE A 57 4.69 -19.76 7.42
N ILE A 58 4.72 -21.10 7.40
CA ILE A 58 4.58 -21.87 6.16
C ILE A 58 3.09 -21.95 5.83
N VAL A 59 2.70 -21.41 4.66
CA VAL A 59 1.29 -21.27 4.28
C VAL A 59 0.57 -22.62 4.22
N LYS A 60 1.28 -23.67 3.81
CA LYS A 60 0.72 -25.04 3.72
C LYS A 60 0.33 -25.62 5.08
N ASP A 61 1.00 -25.20 6.15
CA ASP A 61 0.82 -25.77 7.49
C ASP A 61 -0.18 -24.96 8.32
N ALA A 62 -0.57 -23.77 7.84
CA ALA A 62 -1.48 -22.88 8.54
C ALA A 62 -2.96 -23.22 8.26
N ILE A 63 -3.82 -22.85 9.21
CA ILE A 63 -5.27 -23.00 9.09
C ILE A 63 -5.77 -22.02 8.02
N GLU A 64 -6.45 -22.55 7.00
CA GLU A 64 -6.92 -21.78 5.84
C GLU A 64 -7.83 -20.61 6.22
N GLU A 65 -8.74 -20.80 7.18
CA GLU A 65 -9.63 -19.74 7.68
C GLU A 65 -8.84 -18.57 8.27
N ASN A 66 -7.82 -18.84 9.08
CA ASN A 66 -6.99 -17.82 9.71
C ASN A 66 -6.10 -17.10 8.69
N LEU A 67 -5.59 -17.82 7.69
CA LEU A 67 -4.89 -17.22 6.55
C LEU A 67 -5.80 -16.28 5.76
N ASN A 68 -7.03 -16.70 5.48
CA ASN A 68 -8.00 -15.87 4.75
C ASN A 68 -8.32 -14.59 5.54
N LEU A 69 -8.59 -14.70 6.85
CA LEU A 69 -8.78 -13.53 7.72
C LEU A 69 -7.58 -12.58 7.68
N PHE A 70 -6.37 -13.12 7.74
CA PHE A 70 -5.15 -12.32 7.65
C PHE A 70 -5.02 -11.60 6.30
N TYR A 71 -5.29 -12.29 5.20
CA TYR A 71 -5.27 -11.68 3.88
C TYR A 71 -6.37 -10.63 3.70
N ASP A 72 -7.56 -10.87 4.24
CA ASP A 72 -8.67 -9.92 4.21
C ASP A 72 -8.34 -8.63 4.98
N GLU A 73 -7.66 -8.74 6.12
CA GLU A 73 -7.13 -7.56 6.82
C GLU A 73 -6.09 -6.82 5.96
N LEU A 74 -5.14 -7.53 5.33
CA LEU A 74 -4.15 -6.90 4.45
C LEU A 74 -4.75 -6.18 3.24
N GLN A 75 -5.88 -6.66 2.69
CA GLN A 75 -6.57 -6.02 1.56
C GLN A 75 -7.20 -4.65 1.88
N LYS A 76 -7.34 -4.33 3.17
CA LYS A 76 -7.80 -3.01 3.64
C LYS A 76 -6.71 -1.95 3.52
N LEU A 77 -5.47 -2.33 3.25
CA LEU A 77 -4.40 -1.40 2.92
C LEU A 77 -4.65 -0.76 1.55
N LYS A 78 -4.70 0.57 1.50
CA LYS A 78 -4.84 1.35 0.26
C LYS A 78 -3.63 2.25 0.07
N VAL A 79 -3.17 2.36 -1.18
CA VAL A 79 -2.13 3.31 -1.58
C VAL A 79 -2.77 4.64 -1.93
N ASP A 80 -2.46 5.68 -1.16
CA ASP A 80 -2.91 7.05 -1.45
C ASP A 80 -2.02 7.68 -2.53
N ARG A 81 -0.71 7.58 -2.35
CA ARG A 81 0.28 8.20 -3.23
C ARG A 81 1.57 7.39 -3.27
N ILE A 82 2.19 7.31 -4.44
CA ILE A 82 3.56 6.80 -4.60
C ILE A 82 4.49 8.00 -4.53
N LEU A 83 5.54 7.92 -3.72
CA LEU A 83 6.51 9.00 -3.55
C LEU A 83 7.56 8.94 -4.66
N GLU A 84 7.90 10.10 -5.20
CA GLU A 84 9.04 10.23 -6.12
C GLU A 84 10.35 10.18 -5.33
N SER A 85 11.44 9.76 -5.96
CA SER A 85 12.74 9.56 -5.28
C SER A 85 13.25 10.81 -4.55
N GLU A 86 12.88 12.00 -5.02
CA GLU A 86 13.24 13.30 -4.45
C GLU A 86 12.48 13.62 -3.16
N GLU A 87 11.31 13.01 -2.95
CA GLU A 87 10.45 13.19 -1.78
C GLU A 87 10.79 12.21 -0.64
N VAL A 88 11.63 11.21 -0.91
CA VAL A 88 12.00 10.18 0.05
C VAL A 88 13.05 10.73 1.01
N ASN A 89 12.64 10.93 2.25
CA ASN A 89 13.56 11.20 3.35
C ASN A 89 13.73 9.93 4.20
N GLU A 90 14.95 9.41 4.27
CA GLU A 90 15.26 8.19 5.04
C GLU A 90 14.96 8.31 6.54
N ASP A 91 14.91 9.52 7.09
CA ASP A 91 14.54 9.76 8.49
C ASP A 91 13.05 9.54 8.76
N LEU A 92 12.18 9.61 7.74
CA LEU A 92 10.75 9.27 7.87
C LEU A 92 10.51 7.76 8.04
N LEU A 93 11.56 6.97 7.85
CA LEU A 93 11.58 5.50 7.86
C LEU A 93 12.08 4.93 9.19
N LYS A 94 12.69 5.77 10.03
CA LYS A 94 13.28 5.35 11.29
C LYS A 94 12.19 5.16 12.34
N PHE A 95 11.81 3.90 12.54
CA PHE A 95 11.26 3.43 13.81
C PHE A 95 12.20 2.40 14.41
N ASP A 96 12.50 2.57 15.70
CA ASP A 96 13.01 1.50 16.55
C ASP A 96 12.00 0.35 16.52
N GLY A 97 12.35 -0.74 15.82
CA GLY A 97 11.50 -1.93 15.70
C GLY A 97 10.65 -2.02 14.43
N ALA A 98 11.15 -1.55 13.28
CA ALA A 98 10.50 -1.63 11.96
C ALA A 98 9.70 -2.93 11.74
N GLU A 99 8.38 -2.81 11.90
CA GLU A 99 7.43 -3.89 11.66
C GLU A 99 7.42 -4.19 10.17
N THR A 100 8.10 -5.28 9.83
CA THR A 100 8.25 -5.73 8.46
C THR A 100 7.47 -7.02 8.29
N ILE A 101 6.66 -7.07 7.24
CA ILE A 101 6.07 -8.30 6.74
C ILE A 101 6.78 -8.69 5.45
N THR A 102 7.20 -9.94 5.35
CA THR A 102 7.88 -10.45 4.16
C THR A 102 7.15 -11.65 3.60
N PHE A 103 6.84 -11.60 2.31
CA PHE A 103 6.19 -12.66 1.57
C PHE A 103 7.22 -13.37 0.70
N ASN A 104 7.39 -14.68 0.92
CA ASN A 104 8.21 -15.52 0.06
C ASN A 104 7.29 -16.31 -0.87
N PHE A 105 7.49 -16.14 -2.17
CA PHE A 105 6.70 -16.77 -3.21
C PHE A 105 7.36 -18.06 -3.70
N ALA A 106 6.57 -18.99 -4.23
CA ALA A 106 7.04 -20.29 -4.72
C ALA A 106 8.06 -20.20 -5.87
N ASN A 107 8.07 -19.08 -6.61
CA ASN A 107 9.05 -18.79 -7.67
C ASN A 107 10.38 -18.21 -7.12
N GLY A 108 10.58 -18.17 -5.80
CA GLY A 108 11.76 -17.60 -5.16
C GLY A 108 11.73 -16.07 -5.03
N LYS A 109 10.66 -15.41 -5.49
CA LYS A 109 10.48 -13.96 -5.31
C LYS A 109 10.23 -13.65 -3.84
N ILE A 110 10.77 -12.53 -3.37
CA ILE A 110 10.59 -12.03 -2.00
C ILE A 110 10.08 -10.59 -2.10
N VAL A 111 8.97 -10.30 -1.43
CA VAL A 111 8.42 -8.96 -1.33
C VAL A 111 8.23 -8.60 0.13
N SER A 112 8.78 -7.47 0.57
CA SER A 112 8.72 -7.02 1.96
C SER A 112 8.00 -5.68 2.05
N PHE A 113 7.07 -5.55 3.00
CA PHE A 113 6.44 -4.29 3.33
C PHE A 113 7.01 -3.78 4.65
N MET A 114 7.49 -2.55 4.66
CA MET A 114 8.12 -1.92 5.83
C MET A 114 7.31 -0.69 6.21
N VAL A 115 6.77 -0.66 7.43
CA VAL A 115 6.00 0.49 7.93
C VAL A 115 6.91 1.56 8.49
N GLY A 116 6.70 2.79 8.03
CA GLY A 116 7.35 4.00 8.52
C GLY A 116 6.41 4.87 9.35
N LYS A 117 6.75 6.17 9.49
CA LYS A 117 6.01 7.09 10.36
C LYS A 117 4.56 7.31 9.92
N LYS A 118 3.67 7.40 10.91
CA LYS A 118 2.35 8.01 10.73
C LYS A 118 2.48 9.49 10.33
N ILE A 119 1.66 9.93 9.39
CA ILE A 119 1.52 11.35 9.06
C ILE A 119 0.60 12.00 10.08
N GLU A 120 1.06 13.06 10.76
CA GLU A 120 0.40 13.63 11.94
C GLU A 120 -0.99 14.21 11.65
N LEU A 121 -1.23 14.67 10.42
CA LEU A 121 -2.45 15.40 10.04
C LEU A 121 -3.59 14.49 9.56
N ASN A 122 -3.35 13.19 9.34
CA ASN A 122 -4.37 12.27 8.81
C ASN A 122 -4.17 10.81 9.28
N GLN A 123 -4.93 9.90 8.69
CA GLN A 123 -4.88 8.46 8.95
C GLN A 123 -3.83 7.71 8.11
N SER A 124 -3.03 8.45 7.34
CA SER A 124 -2.06 7.88 6.42
C SER A 124 -0.69 7.74 7.06
N PHE A 125 0.15 6.89 6.49
CA PHE A 125 1.49 6.59 6.97
C PHE A 125 2.41 6.25 5.82
N TYR A 126 3.72 6.37 6.05
CA TYR A 126 4.74 5.96 5.10
C TYR A 126 4.88 4.43 5.07
N LEU A 127 5.01 3.87 3.88
CA LEU A 127 5.26 2.44 3.65
C LEU A 127 6.33 2.28 2.57
N ALA A 128 7.26 1.35 2.79
CA ALA A 128 8.13 0.83 1.73
C ALA A 128 7.60 -0.51 1.24
N VAL A 129 7.60 -0.70 -0.07
CA VAL A 129 7.48 -2.02 -0.69
C VAL A 129 8.79 -2.35 -1.36
N VAL A 130 9.49 -3.35 -0.84
CA VAL A 130 10.76 -3.85 -1.35
C VAL A 130 10.49 -5.10 -2.17
N ASP A 131 10.73 -5.03 -3.48
CA ASP A 131 10.63 -6.12 -4.43
C ASP A 131 12.02 -6.41 -5.01
N GLY A 132 12.73 -7.37 -4.40
CA GLY A 132 14.13 -7.64 -4.73
C GLY A 132 15.02 -6.40 -4.53
N ALA A 133 15.59 -5.89 -5.62
CA ALA A 133 16.42 -4.68 -5.59
C ALA A 133 15.62 -3.36 -5.73
N LYS A 134 14.31 -3.44 -5.99
CA LYS A 134 13.46 -2.27 -6.20
C LYS A 134 12.72 -1.92 -4.92
N THR A 135 13.00 -0.73 -4.39
CA THR A 135 12.23 -0.15 -3.28
C THR A 135 11.27 0.90 -3.80
N THR A 136 9.99 0.76 -3.49
CA THR A 136 8.96 1.74 -3.82
C THR A 136 8.41 2.34 -2.55
N TRP A 137 8.54 3.66 -2.41
CA TRP A 137 8.04 4.42 -1.27
C TRP A 137 6.63 4.92 -1.55
N LEU A 138 5.75 4.81 -0.57
CA LEU A 138 4.36 5.22 -0.74
C LEU A 138 3.75 5.73 0.57
N ILE A 139 2.71 6.53 0.41
CA ILE A 139 1.79 6.91 1.47
C ILE A 139 0.61 5.95 1.37
N ALA A 140 0.36 5.21 2.45
CA ALA A 140 -0.76 4.29 2.56
C ALA A 140 -1.74 4.74 3.64
N ARG A 141 -2.98 4.26 3.54
CA ARG A 141 -3.97 4.28 4.63
C ARG A 141 -4.48 2.86 4.84
N PHE A 142 -4.93 2.58 6.06
CA PHE A 142 -5.64 1.33 6.36
C PHE A 142 -7.13 1.62 6.50
N GLU A 143 -7.99 0.90 5.77
CA GLU A 143 -9.43 1.08 5.89
C GLU A 143 -9.97 0.28 7.07
N THR A 144 -10.60 0.96 8.03
CA THR A 144 -11.26 0.30 9.16
C THR A 144 -12.77 0.48 9.06
N ALA A 145 -13.53 -0.61 9.22
CA ALA A 145 -15.00 -0.59 9.22
C ALA A 145 -15.62 0.05 10.47
N PHE A 146 -14.80 0.47 11.45
CA PHE A 146 -15.30 1.11 12.66
C PHE A 146 -15.86 2.49 12.32
N PRO A 147 -17.18 2.73 12.44
CA PRO A 147 -17.66 4.09 12.66
C PRO A 147 -17.03 4.54 13.97
N ALA A 148 -16.53 5.77 14.01
CA ALA A 148 -15.95 6.34 15.23
C ALA A 148 -16.94 6.17 16.40
N ASP A 149 -16.69 5.19 17.28
CA ASP A 149 -17.52 4.98 18.45
C ASP A 149 -17.44 6.26 19.29
N ALA A 150 -18.56 6.96 19.42
CA ALA A 150 -18.65 8.28 20.05
C ALA A 150 -18.27 8.28 21.54
N LYS A 151 -17.95 7.10 22.11
CA LYS A 151 -17.56 6.91 23.51
C LYS A 151 -16.05 7.00 23.75
N ASP A 152 -15.21 6.90 22.72
CA ASP A 152 -13.76 7.09 22.84
C ASP A 152 -13.42 8.57 22.60
N LYS A 153 -13.51 9.38 23.66
CA LYS A 153 -13.19 10.82 23.62
C LYS A 153 -11.69 11.13 23.73
N ASN A 154 -10.86 10.16 24.11
CA ASN A 154 -9.44 10.37 24.43
C ASN A 154 -8.45 9.68 23.49
N ARG A 155 -8.90 8.85 22.53
CA ARG A 155 -8.03 8.32 21.46
C ARG A 155 -8.03 9.31 20.30
N ASP A 156 -6.84 9.74 19.90
CA ASP A 156 -6.65 10.50 18.67
C ASP A 156 -7.18 9.67 17.50
N ARG A 157 -8.38 9.98 17.02
CA ARG A 157 -9.12 9.18 16.03
C ARG A 157 -8.36 9.01 14.71
N SER A 158 -7.35 9.85 14.49
CA SER A 158 -6.46 9.76 13.34
C SER A 158 -5.44 8.63 13.45
N SER A 159 -5.10 8.14 14.66
CA SER A 159 -4.11 7.06 14.83
C SER A 159 -4.69 5.65 14.72
N ILE A 160 -6.00 5.48 14.90
CA ILE A 160 -6.65 4.16 14.96
C ILE A 160 -6.30 3.27 13.75
N PRO A 161 -6.37 3.74 12.49
CA PRO A 161 -6.06 2.88 11.35
C PRO A 161 -4.59 2.48 11.26
N TYR A 162 -3.68 3.41 11.63
CA TYR A 162 -2.25 3.14 11.68
C TYR A 162 -1.92 2.07 12.72
N GLU A 163 -2.40 2.23 13.96
CA GLU A 163 -2.19 1.24 15.03
C GLU A 163 -2.81 -0.11 14.67
N LYS A 164 -3.99 -0.13 14.03
CA LYS A 164 -4.61 -1.38 13.59
C LYS A 164 -3.76 -2.12 12.55
N PHE A 165 -3.17 -1.39 11.61
CA PHE A 165 -2.25 -2.01 10.65
C PHE A 165 -1.00 -2.55 11.33
N ARG A 166 -0.44 -1.82 12.30
CA ARG A 166 0.68 -2.31 13.12
C ARG A 166 0.34 -3.60 13.87
N GLU A 167 -0.86 -3.68 14.44
CA GLU A 167 -1.35 -4.92 15.08
C GLU A 167 -1.36 -6.10 14.09
N VAL A 168 -1.79 -5.89 12.83
CA VAL A 168 -1.74 -6.93 11.79
C VAL A 168 -0.31 -7.38 11.53
N LEU A 169 0.67 -6.48 11.52
CA LEU A 169 2.09 -6.79 11.36
C LEU A 169 2.74 -7.43 12.59
N GLN A 170 2.03 -7.43 13.72
CA GLN A 170 2.41 -8.11 14.95
C GLN A 170 1.58 -9.38 15.20
N THR A 171 0.85 -9.87 14.19
CA THR A 171 0.02 -11.07 14.33
C THR A 171 0.88 -12.23 14.85
N PRO A 172 0.54 -12.82 16.02
CA PRO A 172 1.34 -13.87 16.62
C PRO A 172 1.29 -15.13 15.77
N LYS A 173 2.38 -15.91 15.79
CA LYS A 173 2.47 -17.15 15.00
C LYS A 173 1.33 -18.11 15.33
N GLU A 174 0.95 -18.19 16.60
CA GLU A 174 -0.09 -19.06 17.14
C GLU A 174 -1.45 -18.85 16.48
N PHE A 175 -1.75 -17.62 16.03
CA PHE A 175 -2.98 -17.32 15.30
C PHE A 175 -3.12 -18.19 14.05
N PHE A 176 -2.03 -18.48 13.35
CA PHE A 176 -2.08 -19.25 12.10
C PHE A 176 -2.28 -20.76 12.31
N PHE A 177 -2.10 -21.27 13.54
CA PHE A 177 -2.10 -22.70 13.83
C PHE A 177 -3.12 -23.12 14.90
N THR A 178 -3.82 -22.17 15.52
CA THR A 178 -4.80 -22.45 16.59
C THR A 178 -6.21 -22.26 16.07
N GLU A 179 -7.09 -23.23 16.31
CA GLU A 179 -8.52 -23.06 16.04
C GLU A 179 -9.08 -21.91 16.89
N LEU A 180 -9.71 -20.94 16.23
CA LEU A 180 -10.39 -19.86 16.93
C LEU A 180 -11.53 -20.47 17.74
N LYS A 181 -11.49 -20.29 19.06
CA LYS A 181 -12.59 -20.74 19.94
C LYS A 181 -13.86 -20.00 19.50
N LYS A 182 -14.82 -20.77 18.99
CA LYS A 182 -16.18 -20.30 18.67
C LYS A 182 -16.97 -19.97 19.94
#